data_AF-A0A8H8JRH2-F1
#
_entry.id   AF-A0A8H8JRH2-F1
#
_cell.length_a   1.000
_cell.length_b   1.000
_cell.length_c   1.000
_cell.angle_alpha   90.00
_cell.angle_beta   90.00
_cell.angle_gamma   90.00
#
_symmetry.space_group_name_H-M   'P 1'
#
loop_
_entity.id
_entity.type
_entity.pdbx_description
1 polymer ?
#
loop_
_entity_poly.entity_id
_entity_poly.type
_entity_poly.pdbx_seq_one_letter_code
_entity_poly.pdbx_strand_id
1 'polypeptide(L)'
;MTAAISLIAIFGATGTGKTTFVNDASGGNLTVGHRSHACTQDVGQSPVFQVNGRNVVLFDTPGFDDTHLSDTEVLKRIAGFLAQTYQNGYKLTGIIYLHRITDIRVGGISRRTFNVFRKLCGKDSLSNVLIVTNMWSDPPTQEQLDRETELRDHADFFQPALAQGARMVRRTHKTKKSAHEILSMLVGKEQTIMDIQRELVDEKKELALTGAAQVVEGELRAAIEKHRKEMEQVKAEMEAAIRERDEQTQKDLEEWQAQAKAEDEKRAKELESMRKGFGEEQARWKKEIEEARASREAAEKMRQEIEEARRKQQEADEHNRHQLQQRISQLEQDLANKPSCIIA
;
A
#
# COMPACT_ATOMS: atom_id res chain seq x y z
N MET A 1 -22.37 17.83 0.41
CA MET A 1 -21.36 17.22 1.31
C MET A 1 -20.54 16.24 0.49
N THR A 2 -19.31 16.58 0.13
CA THR A 2 -18.38 15.60 -0.45
C THR A 2 -18.18 14.49 0.57
N ALA A 3 -18.63 13.27 0.26
CA ALA A 3 -18.47 12.14 1.16
C ALA A 3 -16.97 11.93 1.42
N ALA A 4 -16.54 12.08 2.69
CA ALA A 4 -15.14 11.94 3.07
C ALA A 4 -14.61 10.57 2.65
N ILE A 5 -13.60 10.57 1.77
CA ILE A 5 -12.96 9.35 1.28
C ILE A 5 -12.01 8.83 2.35
N SER A 6 -12.12 7.55 2.69
CA SER A 6 -11.18 6.88 3.57
C SER A 6 -9.96 6.40 2.78
N LEU A 7 -8.78 6.87 3.17
CA LEU A 7 -7.50 6.52 2.54
C LEU A 7 -6.78 5.49 3.40
N ILE A 8 -6.48 4.31 2.87
CA ILE A 8 -5.88 3.23 3.65
C ILE A 8 -4.64 2.71 2.93
N ALA A 9 -3.49 2.72 3.61
CA ALA A 9 -2.24 2.19 3.08
C ALA A 9 -1.97 0.77 3.61
N ILE A 10 -1.43 -0.09 2.75
CA ILE A 10 -1.15 -1.50 3.06
C ILE A 10 0.34 -1.77 3.00
N PHE A 11 0.91 -2.13 4.15
CA PHE A 11 2.32 -2.47 4.36
C PHE A 11 2.51 -3.95 4.67
N GLY A 12 3.76 -4.41 4.61
CA GLY A 12 4.16 -5.77 4.94
C GLY A 12 5.22 -6.29 3.97
N ALA A 13 5.86 -7.40 4.32
CA ALA A 13 6.91 -8.01 3.50
C ALA A 13 6.39 -8.47 2.12
N THR A 14 7.31 -8.72 1.19
CA THR A 14 6.96 -9.30 -0.12
C THR A 14 6.35 -10.69 0.05
N GLY A 15 5.30 -10.97 -0.73
CA GLY A 15 4.57 -12.24 -0.66
C GLY A 15 3.55 -12.39 0.47
N THR A 16 3.30 -11.37 1.31
CA THR A 16 2.28 -11.44 2.38
C THR A 16 0.83 -11.33 1.89
N GLY A 17 0.64 -11.01 0.61
CA GLY A 17 -0.67 -10.94 -0.05
C GLY A 17 -1.32 -9.55 -0.06
N LYS A 18 -0.52 -8.46 0.00
CA LYS A 18 -0.99 -7.06 -0.05
C LYS A 18 -1.83 -6.76 -1.29
N THR A 19 -1.28 -7.00 -2.49
CA THR A 19 -1.98 -6.80 -3.77
C THR A 19 -3.23 -7.66 -3.88
N THR A 20 -3.17 -8.91 -3.42
CA THR A 20 -4.35 -9.80 -3.38
C THR A 20 -5.43 -9.22 -2.48
N PHE A 21 -5.08 -8.70 -1.29
CA PHE A 21 -6.03 -8.03 -0.40
C PHE A 21 -6.67 -6.82 -1.07
N VAL A 22 -5.89 -5.99 -1.78
CA VAL A 22 -6.42 -4.83 -2.52
C VAL A 22 -7.43 -5.27 -3.56
N ASN A 23 -7.07 -6.25 -4.40
CA ASN A 23 -7.95 -6.75 -5.44
C ASN A 23 -9.22 -7.39 -4.87
N ASP A 24 -9.09 -8.21 -3.82
CA ASP A 24 -10.22 -8.83 -3.13
C ASP A 24 -11.20 -7.75 -2.60
N ALA A 25 -10.68 -6.67 -2.02
CA ALA A 25 -11.49 -5.58 -1.48
C ALA A 25 -12.17 -4.73 -2.56
N SER A 26 -11.38 -4.27 -3.55
CA SER A 26 -11.84 -3.26 -4.51
C SER A 26 -12.50 -3.86 -5.75
N GLY A 27 -12.35 -5.16 -6.00
CA GLY A 27 -12.66 -5.77 -7.30
C GLY A 27 -11.75 -5.27 -8.42
N GLY A 28 -10.58 -4.74 -8.07
CA GLY A 28 -9.57 -4.26 -9.00
C GLY A 28 -8.76 -5.42 -9.60
N ASN A 29 -7.87 -5.07 -10.53
CA ASN A 29 -7.01 -6.04 -11.20
C ASN A 29 -5.53 -5.57 -11.17
N LEU A 30 -5.06 -5.15 -10.01
CA LEU A 30 -3.63 -4.88 -9.81
C LEU A 30 -2.85 -6.19 -10.03
N THR A 31 -1.69 -6.12 -10.68
CA THR A 31 -0.92 -7.30 -11.07
C THR A 31 -0.47 -8.11 -9.85
N VAL A 32 -0.99 -9.33 -9.70
CA VAL A 32 -0.60 -10.26 -8.61
C VAL A 32 0.47 -11.23 -9.11
N GLY A 33 1.66 -11.19 -8.51
CA GLY A 33 2.71 -12.19 -8.76
C GLY A 33 2.46 -13.48 -7.97
N HIS A 34 2.18 -14.60 -8.66
CA HIS A 34 1.93 -15.91 -8.03
C HIS A 34 3.18 -16.82 -7.94
N ARG A 35 4.30 -16.41 -8.52
CA ARG A 35 5.61 -17.08 -8.42
C ARG A 35 6.62 -15.99 -8.18
N SER A 36 7.40 -16.06 -7.09
CA SER A 36 8.56 -15.25 -6.66
C SER A 36 9.08 -14.10 -7.56
N HIS A 37 8.19 -13.27 -8.07
CA HIS A 37 8.42 -12.15 -8.96
C HIS A 37 7.60 -11.03 -8.35
N ALA A 38 8.28 -10.13 -7.65
CA ALA A 38 7.66 -8.98 -7.01
C ALA A 38 7.04 -8.07 -8.08
N CYS A 39 5.72 -8.17 -8.26
CA CYS A 39 4.99 -7.38 -9.28
C CYS A 39 4.74 -5.93 -8.86
N THR A 40 4.81 -5.61 -7.55
CA THR A 40 4.58 -4.26 -7.04
C THR A 40 5.92 -3.57 -6.83
N GLN A 41 6.50 -3.08 -7.94
CA GLN A 41 7.72 -2.26 -7.85
C GLN A 41 7.42 -0.85 -7.32
N ASP A 42 6.15 -0.44 -7.25
CA ASP A 42 5.73 0.91 -6.89
C ASP A 42 4.40 0.96 -6.11
N VAL A 43 4.06 2.10 -5.52
CA VAL A 43 2.79 2.26 -4.79
C VAL A 43 1.61 2.25 -5.76
N GLY A 44 0.82 1.19 -5.72
CA GLY A 44 -0.39 1.03 -6.54
C GLY A 44 -1.61 1.61 -5.85
N GLN A 45 -2.51 2.23 -6.62
CA GLN A 45 -3.78 2.75 -6.12
C GLN A 45 -4.96 1.88 -6.61
N SER A 46 -5.87 1.52 -5.71
CA SER A 46 -7.12 0.86 -6.08
C SER A 46 -8.10 1.83 -6.77
N PRO A 47 -9.06 1.33 -7.58
CA PRO A 47 -10.24 2.13 -7.90
C PRO A 47 -10.98 2.52 -6.61
N VAL A 48 -11.76 3.59 -6.66
CA VAL A 48 -12.64 3.96 -5.55
C VAL A 48 -13.76 2.92 -5.44
N PHE A 49 -13.96 2.37 -4.25
CA PHE A 49 -15.05 1.44 -3.94
C PHE A 49 -15.71 1.80 -2.63
N GLN A 50 -16.84 1.17 -2.31
CA GLN A 50 -17.58 1.45 -1.09
C GLN A 50 -17.49 0.31 -0.07
N VAL A 51 -17.31 0.71 1.20
CA VAL A 51 -17.42 -0.14 2.37
C VAL A 51 -18.35 0.57 3.36
N ASN A 52 -19.43 -0.08 3.78
CA ASN A 52 -20.46 0.50 4.66
C ASN A 52 -20.93 1.91 4.22
N GLY A 53 -21.14 2.09 2.91
CA GLY A 53 -21.60 3.36 2.33
C GLY A 53 -20.54 4.48 2.28
N ARG A 54 -19.29 4.23 2.68
CA ARG A 54 -18.19 5.20 2.57
C ARG A 54 -17.25 4.86 1.43
N ASN A 55 -16.80 5.87 0.71
CA ASN A 55 -15.80 5.71 -0.35
C ASN A 55 -14.44 5.39 0.26
N VAL A 56 -13.76 4.39 -0.29
CA VAL A 56 -12.46 3.89 0.16
C VAL A 56 -11.50 3.85 -1.03
N VAL A 57 -10.25 4.20 -0.78
CA VAL A 57 -9.11 3.97 -1.68
C VAL A 57 -8.04 3.23 -0.90
N LEU A 58 -7.51 2.15 -1.47
CA LEU A 58 -6.38 1.41 -0.94
C LEU A 58 -5.11 1.76 -1.70
N PHE A 59 -4.02 1.89 -0.97
CA PHE A 59 -2.68 2.01 -1.51
C PHE A 59 -1.89 0.72 -1.21
N ASP A 60 -1.56 -0.02 -2.27
CA ASP A 60 -0.68 -1.19 -2.22
C ASP A 60 0.76 -0.71 -2.25
N THR A 61 1.53 -0.90 -1.18
CA THR A 61 2.94 -0.47 -1.17
C THR A 61 3.85 -1.61 -1.64
N PRO A 62 5.05 -1.30 -2.17
CA PRO A 62 6.11 -2.29 -2.31
C PRO A 62 6.37 -3.01 -0.97
N GLY A 63 6.77 -4.27 -1.04
CA GLY A 63 7.13 -5.04 0.15
C GLY A 63 8.58 -4.84 0.52
N PHE A 64 8.86 -4.80 1.81
CA PHE A 64 10.22 -5.03 2.34
C PHE A 64 10.60 -6.51 2.16
N ASP A 65 11.88 -6.83 2.28
CA ASP A 65 12.43 -8.17 2.05
C ASP A 65 12.22 -8.65 0.61
N ASP A 66 12.35 -7.73 -0.35
CA ASP A 66 12.19 -8.01 -1.77
C ASP A 66 13.49 -8.55 -2.39
N THR A 67 13.36 -9.48 -3.34
CA THR A 67 14.52 -10.05 -4.05
C THR A 67 15.06 -9.12 -5.14
N HIS A 68 14.27 -8.13 -5.58
CA HIS A 68 14.61 -7.21 -6.67
C HIS A 68 14.85 -5.78 -6.19
N LEU A 69 14.11 -5.34 -5.17
CA LEU A 69 14.27 -4.01 -4.56
C LEU A 69 14.96 -4.11 -3.21
N SER A 70 15.95 -3.25 -2.95
CA SER A 70 16.52 -3.13 -1.61
C SER A 70 15.51 -2.46 -0.66
N ASP A 71 15.60 -2.75 0.64
CA ASP A 71 14.74 -2.11 1.64
C ASP A 71 14.91 -0.58 1.67
N THR A 72 16.10 -0.09 1.31
CA THR A 72 16.37 1.34 1.13
C THR A 72 15.54 1.96 0.00
N GLU A 73 15.38 1.24 -1.10
CA GLU A 73 14.60 1.67 -2.26
C GLU A 73 13.10 1.59 -1.98
N VAL A 74 12.66 0.53 -1.31
CA VAL A 74 11.28 0.38 -0.81
C VAL A 74 10.92 1.55 0.13
N LEU A 75 11.81 1.88 1.06
CA LEU A 75 11.62 2.99 1.98
C LEU A 75 11.52 4.33 1.26
N LYS A 76 12.36 4.60 0.25
CA LYS A 76 12.32 5.84 -0.55
C LYS A 76 10.99 6.02 -1.27
N ARG A 77 10.47 4.97 -1.91
CA ARG A 77 9.19 4.99 -2.62
C ARG A 77 8.03 5.28 -1.68
N ILE A 78 8.00 4.58 -0.54
CA ILE A 78 7.01 4.81 0.52
C ILE A 78 7.11 6.25 1.04
N ALA A 79 8.32 6.73 1.34
CA ALA A 79 8.55 8.07 1.87
C ALA A 79 8.13 9.17 0.87
N GLY A 80 8.47 9.01 -0.41
CA GLY A 80 8.06 9.92 -1.49
C GLY A 80 6.55 10.02 -1.61
N PHE A 81 5.88 8.86 -1.69
CA PHE A 81 4.42 8.78 -1.73
C PHE A 81 3.76 9.44 -0.50
N LEU A 82 4.18 9.05 0.71
CA LEU A 82 3.57 9.55 1.94
C LEU A 82 3.81 11.04 2.16
N ALA A 83 5.02 11.55 1.87
CA ALA A 83 5.35 12.96 2.00
C ALA A 83 4.53 13.80 1.00
N GLN A 84 4.48 13.39 -0.26
CA GLN A 84 3.78 14.13 -1.29
C GLN A 84 2.26 14.12 -1.04
N THR A 85 1.71 13.00 -0.62
CA THR A 85 0.28 12.86 -0.27
C THR A 85 -0.07 13.81 0.90
N TYR A 86 0.77 13.85 1.94
CA TYR A 86 0.59 14.72 3.09
C TYR A 86 0.70 16.21 2.77
N GLN A 87 1.69 16.61 1.96
CA GLN A 87 1.84 18.00 1.49
C GLN A 87 0.61 18.52 0.74
N ASN A 88 -0.13 17.62 0.08
CA ASN A 88 -1.37 17.95 -0.64
C ASN A 88 -2.62 17.86 0.25
N GLY A 89 -2.46 17.69 1.56
CA GLY A 89 -3.55 17.66 2.54
C GLY A 89 -4.29 16.32 2.61
N TYR A 90 -3.81 15.29 1.93
CA TYR A 90 -4.38 13.95 2.02
C TYR A 90 -3.76 13.20 3.20
N LYS A 91 -4.60 12.80 4.16
CA LYS A 91 -4.19 12.07 5.36
C LYS A 91 -4.80 10.67 5.36
N LEU A 92 -4.09 9.70 5.92
CA LEU A 92 -4.55 8.33 6.00
C LEU A 92 -5.63 8.18 7.06
N THR A 93 -6.68 7.42 6.77
CA THR A 93 -7.72 7.01 7.72
C THR A 93 -7.34 5.72 8.43
N GLY A 94 -6.57 4.86 7.77
CA GLY A 94 -6.17 3.57 8.32
C GLY A 94 -4.89 3.06 7.70
N ILE A 95 -4.22 2.17 8.43
CA ILE A 95 -2.98 1.54 8.01
C ILE A 95 -3.15 0.05 8.27
N ILE A 96 -2.83 -0.78 7.28
CA ILE A 96 -2.87 -2.23 7.43
C ILE A 96 -1.45 -2.78 7.28
N TYR A 97 -1.00 -3.59 8.25
CA TYR A 97 0.22 -4.37 8.13
C TYR A 97 -0.14 -5.84 7.90
N LEU A 98 0.14 -6.38 6.72
CA LEU A 98 -0.09 -7.79 6.39
C LEU A 98 1.13 -8.65 6.74
N HIS A 99 0.86 -9.74 7.45
CA HIS A 99 1.87 -10.71 7.87
C HIS A 99 1.41 -12.14 7.55
N ARG A 100 2.28 -13.03 7.07
CA ARG A 100 1.94 -14.45 6.89
C ARG A 100 2.11 -15.18 8.21
N ILE A 101 1.10 -15.92 8.63
CA ILE A 101 1.19 -16.68 9.88
C ILE A 101 2.27 -17.79 9.83
N THR A 102 2.65 -18.23 8.64
CA THR A 102 3.68 -19.25 8.40
C THR A 102 5.10 -18.70 8.41
N ASP A 103 5.30 -17.37 8.49
CA ASP A 103 6.65 -16.81 8.52
C ASP A 103 7.34 -17.21 9.83
N ILE A 104 8.33 -18.09 9.73
CA ILE A 104 9.05 -18.69 10.86
C ILE A 104 10.05 -17.67 11.44
N ARG A 105 10.46 -17.84 12.71
CA ARG A 105 11.53 -17.07 13.37
C ARG A 105 12.88 -17.07 12.63
N VAL A 106 13.06 -17.96 11.64
CA VAL A 106 14.35 -18.22 11.00
C VAL A 106 14.78 -17.00 10.18
N GLY A 107 15.61 -16.15 10.79
CA GLY A 107 16.37 -15.09 10.11
C GLY A 107 16.23 -13.67 10.65
N GLY A 108 15.30 -13.39 11.58
CA GLY A 108 15.09 -12.04 12.12
C GLY A 108 14.45 -11.04 11.14
N ILE A 109 14.31 -11.41 9.86
CA ILE A 109 13.76 -10.66 8.74
C ILE A 109 12.36 -10.07 9.07
N SER A 110 11.41 -10.89 9.52
CA SER A 110 10.07 -10.39 9.89
C SER A 110 10.06 -9.43 11.08
N ARG A 111 11.05 -9.49 11.99
CA ARG A 111 11.16 -8.56 13.12
C ARG A 111 11.69 -7.20 12.65
N ARG A 112 12.69 -7.23 11.78
CA ARG A 112 13.30 -6.05 11.13
C ARG A 112 12.26 -5.23 10.39
N THR A 113 11.55 -5.88 9.47
CA THR A 113 10.48 -5.27 8.67
C THR A 113 9.38 -4.66 9.53
N PHE A 114 8.98 -5.33 10.62
CA PHE A 114 7.99 -4.76 11.54
C PHE A 114 8.54 -3.57 12.33
N ASN A 115 9.80 -3.58 12.73
CA ASN A 115 10.43 -2.45 13.43
C ASN A 115 10.52 -1.21 12.54
N VAL A 116 10.90 -1.37 11.26
CA VAL A 116 10.87 -0.29 10.27
C VAL A 116 9.44 0.27 10.14
N PHE A 117 8.43 -0.61 9.99
CA PHE A 117 7.03 -0.20 9.94
C PHE A 117 6.58 0.57 11.21
N ARG A 118 6.98 0.11 12.40
CA ARG A 118 6.65 0.79 13.66
C ARG A 118 7.26 2.19 13.74
N LYS A 119 8.48 2.35 13.23
CA LYS A 119 9.14 3.67 13.14
C LYS A 119 8.52 4.57 12.08
N LEU A 120 8.05 4.02 10.96
CA LEU A 120 7.28 4.77 9.97
C LEU A 120 6.00 5.33 10.58
N CYS A 121 5.25 4.50 11.32
CA CYS A 121 3.97 4.88 11.92
C CYS A 121 4.15 5.95 13.02
N GLY A 122 5.07 5.72 13.96
CA GLY A 122 5.09 6.50 15.18
C GLY A 122 3.97 6.17 16.15
N LYS A 123 4.04 6.68 17.38
CA LYS A 123 3.10 6.30 18.45
C LYS A 123 1.66 6.70 18.15
N ASP A 124 1.46 7.90 17.62
CA ASP A 124 0.14 8.51 17.47
C ASP A 124 -0.73 7.83 16.40
N SER A 125 -0.12 7.20 15.39
CA SER A 125 -0.85 6.55 14.30
C SER A 125 -1.17 5.08 14.55
N LEU A 126 -0.59 4.46 15.59
CA LEU A 126 -0.80 3.04 15.90
C LEU A 126 -2.26 2.72 16.24
N SER A 127 -3.02 3.68 16.77
CA SER A 127 -4.46 3.50 16.99
C SER A 127 -5.26 3.30 15.69
N ASN A 128 -4.71 3.71 14.53
CA ASN A 128 -5.27 3.51 13.20
C ASN A 128 -4.64 2.30 12.46
N VAL A 129 -3.79 1.52 13.13
CA VAL A 129 -3.13 0.34 12.55
C VAL A 129 -3.93 -0.94 12.83
N LEU A 130 -4.17 -1.71 11.78
CA LEU A 130 -4.57 -3.12 11.85
C LEU A 130 -3.42 -4.03 11.39
N ILE A 131 -3.01 -4.93 12.27
CA ILE A 131 -2.10 -6.02 11.96
C ILE A 131 -2.95 -7.20 11.51
N VAL A 132 -2.85 -7.55 10.24
CA VAL A 132 -3.65 -8.61 9.63
C VAL A 132 -2.77 -9.83 9.38
N THR A 133 -3.04 -10.91 10.11
CA THR A 133 -2.40 -12.20 9.86
C THR A 133 -3.12 -12.95 8.75
N ASN A 134 -2.38 -13.43 7.76
CA ASN A 134 -2.89 -14.04 6.53
C ASN A 134 -2.28 -15.44 6.31
N MET A 135 -2.78 -16.16 5.30
CA MET A 135 -2.32 -17.51 4.91
C MET A 135 -2.50 -18.56 6.01
N TRP A 136 -3.60 -18.45 6.75
CA TRP A 136 -4.03 -19.45 7.71
C TRP A 136 -4.43 -20.75 7.02
N SER A 137 -4.20 -21.87 7.70
CA SER A 137 -4.84 -23.13 7.36
C SER A 137 -6.31 -23.09 7.79
N ASP A 138 -7.16 -23.86 7.12
CA ASP A 138 -8.56 -24.02 7.50
C ASP A 138 -8.87 -25.52 7.68
N PRO A 139 -8.98 -26.01 8.93
CA PRO A 139 -8.82 -25.28 10.20
C PRO A 139 -7.35 -24.89 10.50
N PRO A 140 -7.10 -23.88 11.38
CA PRO A 140 -5.75 -23.52 11.82
C PRO A 140 -5.00 -24.67 12.49
N THR A 141 -3.70 -24.79 12.22
CA THR A 141 -2.84 -25.78 12.89
C THR A 141 -2.42 -25.28 14.28
N GLN A 142 -2.03 -26.20 15.18
CA GLN A 142 -1.53 -25.82 16.51
C GLN A 142 -0.32 -24.88 16.41
N GLU A 143 0.61 -25.15 15.48
CA GLU A 143 1.77 -24.29 15.23
C GLU A 143 1.36 -22.85 14.86
N GLN A 144 0.33 -22.67 14.03
CA GLN A 144 -0.18 -21.33 13.67
C GLN A 144 -0.80 -20.61 14.88
N LEU A 145 -1.45 -21.33 15.79
CA LEU A 145 -2.02 -20.77 17.02
C LEU A 145 -0.92 -20.36 18.01
N ASP A 146 0.09 -21.20 18.18
CA ASP A 146 1.26 -20.89 19.03
C ASP A 146 2.02 -19.69 18.47
N ARG A 147 2.17 -19.62 17.14
CA ARG A 147 2.80 -18.49 16.44
C ARG A 147 2.03 -17.19 16.66
N GLU A 148 0.71 -17.21 16.58
CA GLU A 148 -0.09 -16.01 16.82
C GLU A 148 0.08 -15.49 18.24
N THR A 149 0.08 -16.40 19.22
CA THR A 149 0.29 -16.06 20.63
C THR A 149 1.65 -15.41 20.82
N GLU A 150 2.70 -16.00 20.24
CA GLU A 150 4.04 -15.43 20.26
C GLU A 150 4.10 -14.04 19.60
N LEU A 151 3.53 -13.89 18.40
CA LEU A 151 3.51 -12.62 17.67
C LEU A 151 2.81 -11.52 18.48
N ARG A 152 1.76 -11.89 19.22
CA ARG A 152 0.95 -10.99 20.05
C ARG A 152 1.65 -10.60 21.35
N ASP A 153 2.31 -11.55 22.02
CA ASP A 153 2.71 -11.39 23.42
C ASP A 153 4.21 -11.06 23.59
N HIS A 154 5.05 -11.37 22.60
CA HIS A 154 6.49 -11.16 22.73
C HIS A 154 6.89 -9.74 22.27
N ALA A 155 7.71 -9.09 23.10
CA ALA A 155 8.15 -7.69 22.93
C ALA A 155 8.93 -7.37 21.64
N ASP A 156 9.43 -8.40 20.95
CA ASP A 156 10.19 -8.26 19.70
C ASP A 156 9.27 -8.24 18.46
N PHE A 157 7.96 -8.47 18.64
CA PHE A 157 6.98 -8.54 17.56
C PHE A 157 5.88 -7.49 17.77
N PHE A 158 4.61 -7.88 17.76
CA PHE A 158 3.49 -6.95 17.69
C PHE A 158 3.10 -6.39 19.06
N GLN A 159 3.52 -7.03 20.16
CA GLN A 159 3.18 -6.60 21.52
C GLN A 159 3.35 -5.09 21.76
N PRO A 160 4.48 -4.44 21.38
CA PRO A 160 4.66 -3.01 21.64
C PRO A 160 3.68 -2.13 20.86
N ALA A 161 3.26 -2.56 19.66
CA ALA A 161 2.28 -1.84 18.86
C ALA A 161 0.86 -2.03 19.38
N LEU A 162 0.53 -3.26 19.82
CA LEU A 162 -0.75 -3.57 20.45
C LEU A 162 -0.95 -2.80 21.75
N ALA A 163 0.10 -2.67 22.57
CA ALA A 163 0.10 -1.85 23.77
C ALA A 163 -0.15 -0.35 23.49
N GLN A 164 0.09 0.10 22.26
CA GLN A 164 -0.09 1.50 21.81
C GLN A 164 -1.36 1.69 20.96
N GLY A 165 -2.27 0.73 20.97
CA GLY A 165 -3.61 0.86 20.37
C GLY A 165 -3.79 0.23 18.99
N ALA A 166 -2.75 -0.37 18.41
CA ALA A 166 -2.91 -1.21 17.23
C ALA A 166 -3.77 -2.44 17.56
N ARG A 167 -4.46 -2.99 16.57
CA ARG A 167 -5.24 -4.23 16.75
C ARG A 167 -4.75 -5.32 15.82
N MET A 168 -4.73 -6.54 16.31
CA MET A 168 -4.37 -7.73 15.52
C MET A 168 -5.61 -8.55 15.21
N VAL A 169 -5.80 -8.89 13.94
CA VAL A 169 -6.94 -9.66 13.43
C VAL A 169 -6.48 -10.76 12.47
N ARG A 170 -7.24 -11.85 12.42
CA ARG A 170 -7.00 -12.95 11.48
C ARG A 170 -7.79 -12.71 10.19
N ARG A 171 -7.15 -12.94 9.04
CA ARG A 171 -7.81 -13.06 7.75
C ARG A 171 -7.88 -14.52 7.34
N THR A 172 -8.98 -15.17 7.65
CA THR A 172 -9.14 -16.63 7.44
C THR A 172 -9.37 -17.00 5.98
N HIS A 173 -10.07 -16.16 5.20
CA HIS A 173 -10.40 -16.45 3.81
C HIS A 173 -9.97 -15.33 2.86
N LYS A 174 -9.58 -15.68 1.63
CA LYS A 174 -9.25 -14.72 0.56
C LYS A 174 -10.51 -14.35 -0.24
N THR A 175 -11.40 -13.57 0.37
CA THR A 175 -12.66 -13.15 -0.25
C THR A 175 -12.88 -11.66 -0.07
N LYS A 176 -13.75 -11.09 -0.92
CA LYS A 176 -14.21 -9.70 -0.78
C LYS A 176 -14.85 -9.45 0.59
N LYS A 177 -15.66 -10.39 1.07
CA LYS A 177 -16.34 -10.28 2.38
C LYS A 177 -15.32 -10.13 3.52
N SER A 178 -14.30 -10.99 3.58
CA SER A 178 -13.29 -10.92 4.65
C SER A 178 -12.47 -9.62 4.59
N ALA A 179 -12.16 -9.14 3.37
CA ALA A 179 -11.46 -7.87 3.21
C ALA A 179 -12.34 -6.68 3.67
N HIS A 180 -13.64 -6.70 3.37
CA HIS A 180 -14.60 -5.68 3.79
C HIS A 180 -14.83 -5.67 5.31
N GLU A 181 -14.86 -6.83 5.95
CA GLU A 181 -14.92 -6.94 7.42
C GLU A 181 -13.69 -6.28 8.07
N ILE A 182 -12.49 -6.52 7.51
CA ILE A 182 -11.26 -5.89 7.98
C ILE A 182 -11.30 -4.37 7.78
N LEU A 183 -11.68 -3.91 6.59
CA LEU A 183 -11.76 -2.48 6.28
C LEU A 183 -12.81 -1.76 7.11
N SER A 184 -13.92 -2.42 7.45
CA SER A 184 -14.99 -1.85 8.28
C SER A 184 -14.50 -1.38 9.66
N MET A 185 -13.42 -1.97 10.19
CA MET A 185 -12.80 -1.56 11.46
C MET A 185 -11.97 -0.27 11.36
N LEU A 186 -11.63 0.17 10.15
CA LEU A 186 -10.86 1.38 9.87
C LEU A 186 -11.73 2.50 9.28
N VAL A 187 -12.72 2.11 8.48
CA VAL A 187 -13.63 3.02 7.80
C VAL A 187 -14.40 3.83 8.85
N GLY A 188 -14.07 5.12 8.92
CA GLY A 188 -14.70 6.08 9.83
C GLY A 188 -13.94 6.41 11.11
N LYS A 189 -12.71 5.93 11.25
CA LYS A 189 -11.75 6.56 12.15
C LYS A 189 -11.40 7.98 11.69
N GLU A 190 -10.91 8.78 12.61
CA GLU A 190 -10.29 10.06 12.27
C GLU A 190 -8.99 9.84 11.48
N GLN A 191 -8.65 10.84 10.67
CA GLN A 191 -7.40 10.81 9.91
C GLN A 191 -6.19 10.88 10.84
N THR A 192 -5.15 10.13 10.50
CA THR A 192 -3.88 10.07 11.23
C THR A 192 -2.72 10.51 10.36
N ILE A 193 -1.61 10.83 11.01
CA ILE A 193 -0.36 11.25 10.39
C ILE A 193 0.74 10.34 10.92
N MET A 194 1.50 9.75 10.01
CA MET A 194 2.64 8.90 10.32
C MET A 194 3.88 9.74 10.70
N ASP A 195 4.76 9.23 11.56
CA ASP A 195 6.00 9.93 11.97
C ASP A 195 6.82 10.33 10.76
N ILE A 196 6.98 9.46 9.76
CA ILE A 196 7.77 9.81 8.57
C ILE A 196 7.19 11.00 7.79
N GLN A 197 5.87 11.22 7.85
CA GLN A 197 5.25 12.38 7.21
C GLN A 197 5.59 13.67 7.97
N ARG A 198 5.51 13.64 9.31
CA ARG A 198 5.93 14.77 10.17
C ARG A 198 7.42 15.06 9.99
N GLU A 199 8.27 14.04 10.09
CA GLU A 199 9.72 14.18 10.00
C GLU A 199 10.14 14.80 8.66
N LEU A 200 9.57 14.34 7.54
CA LEU A 200 9.96 14.81 6.21
C LEU A 200 9.34 16.16 5.82
N VAL A 201 8.09 16.42 6.23
CA VAL A 201 7.33 17.58 5.74
C VAL A 201 7.30 18.71 6.76
N ASP A 202 6.95 18.40 8.02
CA ASP A 202 6.79 19.42 9.06
C ASP A 202 8.16 19.82 9.63
N GLU A 203 9.01 18.82 9.93
CA GLU A 203 10.35 19.02 10.49
C GLU A 203 11.44 19.20 9.41
N LYS A 204 11.11 18.94 8.14
CA LYS A 204 12.03 19.05 6.98
C LYS A 204 13.33 18.26 7.15
N LYS A 205 13.29 17.12 7.84
CA LYS A 205 14.43 16.21 7.96
C LYS A 205 14.73 15.57 6.61
N GLU A 206 16.02 15.34 6.36
CA GLU A 206 16.45 14.45 5.30
C GLU A 206 16.01 13.01 5.59
N LEU A 207 15.73 12.21 4.56
CA LEU A 207 15.28 10.82 4.74
C LEU A 207 16.25 10.01 5.60
N ALA A 208 17.55 10.16 5.39
CA ALA A 208 18.57 9.44 6.16
C ALA A 208 18.51 9.71 7.68
N LEU A 209 17.92 10.84 8.09
CA LEU A 209 17.76 11.23 9.50
C LEU A 209 16.43 10.79 10.11
N THR A 210 15.52 10.22 9.32
CA THR A 210 14.23 9.72 9.81
C THR A 210 14.40 8.48 10.67
N GLY A 211 13.49 8.28 11.62
CA GLY A 211 13.54 7.13 12.52
C GLY A 211 13.48 5.78 11.77
N ALA A 212 12.77 5.72 10.64
CA ALA A 212 12.68 4.52 9.82
C ALA A 212 13.98 4.24 9.03
N ALA A 213 14.58 5.27 8.43
CA ALA A 213 15.84 5.11 7.70
C ALA A 213 17.00 4.70 8.60
N GLN A 214 17.05 5.23 9.83
CA GLN A 214 18.08 4.84 10.80
C GLN A 214 18.02 3.36 11.18
N VAL A 215 16.81 2.75 11.20
CA VAL A 215 16.67 1.31 11.43
C VAL A 215 17.23 0.54 10.24
N VAL A 216 16.83 0.88 9.01
CA VAL A 216 17.34 0.23 7.79
C VAL A 216 18.86 0.40 7.68
N GLU A 217 19.40 1.59 7.96
CA GLU A 217 20.84 1.86 7.95
C GLU A 217 21.59 1.04 9.00
N GLY A 218 21.07 0.98 10.23
CA GLY A 218 21.66 0.19 11.30
C GLY A 218 21.70 -1.30 10.96
N GLU A 219 20.66 -1.82 10.34
CA GLU A 219 20.57 -3.22 9.90
C GLU A 219 21.56 -3.51 8.77
N LEU A 220 21.66 -2.61 7.78
CA LEU A 220 22.61 -2.76 6.67
C LEU A 220 24.06 -2.73 7.18
N ARG A 221 24.37 -1.83 8.12
CA ARG A 221 25.69 -1.78 8.79
C ARG A 221 25.99 -3.06 9.57
N ALA A 222 25.02 -3.57 10.33
CA ALA A 222 25.18 -4.82 11.08
C ALA A 222 25.38 -6.02 10.14
N ALA A 223 24.68 -6.06 9.00
CA ALA A 223 24.85 -7.09 7.98
C ALA A 223 26.24 -7.03 7.34
N ILE A 224 26.73 -5.85 6.98
CA ILE A 224 28.10 -5.65 6.46
C ILE A 224 29.13 -6.14 7.48
N GLU A 225 29.02 -5.74 8.75
CA GLU A 225 30.00 -6.13 9.77
C GLU A 225 29.96 -7.64 10.07
N LYS A 226 28.77 -8.24 10.07
CA LYS A 226 28.62 -9.69 10.23
C LYS A 226 29.27 -10.42 9.06
N HIS A 227 28.95 -10.03 7.84
CA HIS A 227 29.52 -10.61 6.63
C HIS A 227 31.05 -10.47 6.62
N ARG A 228 31.58 -9.30 6.97
CA ARG A 228 33.03 -9.05 7.11
C ARG A 228 33.70 -10.04 8.09
N LYS A 229 33.07 -10.35 9.22
CA LYS A 229 33.61 -11.33 10.19
C LYS A 229 33.56 -12.76 9.66
N GLU A 230 32.46 -13.14 9.01
CA GLU A 230 32.33 -14.44 8.34
C GLU A 230 33.40 -14.61 7.25
N MET A 231 33.67 -13.52 6.51
CA MET A 231 34.76 -13.44 5.54
C MET A 231 36.14 -13.70 6.14
N GLU A 232 36.45 -13.06 7.26
CA GLU A 232 37.73 -13.27 7.96
C GLU A 232 37.87 -14.70 8.46
N GLN A 233 36.78 -15.29 8.99
CA GLN A 233 36.80 -16.66 9.51
C GLN A 233 37.01 -17.69 8.39
N VAL A 234 36.22 -17.63 7.31
CA VAL A 234 36.36 -18.57 6.18
C VAL A 234 37.71 -18.42 5.51
N LYS A 235 38.23 -17.18 5.38
CA LYS A 235 39.57 -16.95 4.84
C LYS A 235 40.64 -17.63 5.70
N ALA A 236 40.54 -17.55 7.03
CA ALA A 236 41.49 -18.19 7.94
C ALA A 236 41.41 -19.73 7.89
N GLU A 237 40.20 -20.30 7.84
CA GLU A 237 39.96 -21.74 7.70
C GLU A 237 40.50 -22.26 6.36
N MET A 238 40.33 -21.48 5.29
CA MET A 238 40.82 -21.85 3.96
C MET A 238 42.35 -21.67 3.80
N GLU A 239 42.96 -20.65 4.39
CA GLU A 239 44.42 -20.49 4.44
C GLU A 239 45.13 -21.62 5.20
N ALA A 240 44.43 -22.28 6.13
CA ALA A 240 44.91 -23.51 6.75
C ALA A 240 44.83 -24.70 5.78
N ALA A 241 43.77 -24.80 4.96
CA ALA A 241 43.58 -25.85 3.96
C ALA A 241 44.51 -25.73 2.73
N ILE A 242 44.77 -24.51 2.23
CA ILE A 242 45.65 -24.27 1.06
C ILE A 242 47.11 -24.70 1.31
N ARG A 243 47.55 -24.76 2.56
CA ARG A 243 48.88 -25.31 2.91
C ARG A 243 49.04 -26.78 2.52
N GLU A 244 47.95 -27.50 2.31
CA GLU A 244 47.94 -28.89 1.82
C GLU A 244 48.05 -29.02 0.29
N ARG A 245 48.25 -27.90 -0.45
CA ARG A 245 48.50 -27.84 -1.91
C ARG A 245 47.38 -28.39 -2.80
N ASP A 246 46.14 -27.95 -2.57
CA ASP A 246 45.04 -28.17 -3.51
C ASP A 246 44.77 -26.91 -4.36
N GLU A 247 45.06 -26.98 -5.66
CA GLU A 247 44.81 -25.90 -6.63
C GLU A 247 43.30 -25.62 -6.81
N GLN A 248 42.43 -26.61 -6.56
CA GLN A 248 40.98 -26.43 -6.67
C GLN A 248 40.46 -25.54 -5.53
N THR A 249 40.92 -25.81 -4.30
CA THR A 249 40.62 -25.00 -3.11
C THR A 249 41.05 -23.53 -3.28
N GLN A 250 42.15 -23.27 -3.99
CA GLN A 250 42.61 -21.90 -4.26
C GLN A 250 41.67 -21.14 -5.22
N LYS A 251 41.16 -21.80 -6.26
CA LYS A 251 40.18 -21.19 -7.19
C LYS A 251 38.85 -20.91 -6.50
N ASP A 252 38.35 -21.87 -5.72
CA ASP A 252 37.10 -21.72 -4.98
C ASP A 252 37.20 -20.54 -3.98
N LEU A 253 38.38 -20.30 -3.38
CA LEU A 253 38.63 -19.15 -2.52
C LEU A 253 38.58 -17.82 -3.28
N GLU A 254 39.19 -17.75 -4.46
CA GLU A 254 39.18 -16.53 -5.29
C GLU A 254 37.75 -16.19 -5.75
N GLU A 255 36.97 -17.19 -6.17
CA GLU A 255 35.57 -17.01 -6.55
C GLU A 255 34.72 -16.54 -5.36
N TRP A 256 34.90 -17.16 -4.20
CA TRP A 256 34.15 -16.79 -2.99
C TRP A 256 34.52 -15.39 -2.49
N GLN A 257 35.80 -15.02 -2.48
CA GLN A 257 36.25 -13.66 -2.14
C GLN A 257 35.69 -12.62 -3.11
N ALA A 258 35.65 -12.94 -4.41
CA ALA A 258 35.07 -12.05 -5.41
C ALA A 258 33.57 -11.85 -5.20
N GLN A 259 32.81 -12.93 -4.94
CA GLN A 259 31.37 -12.86 -4.64
C GLN A 259 31.10 -12.01 -3.40
N ALA A 260 31.82 -12.27 -2.32
CA ALA A 260 31.64 -11.54 -1.08
C ALA A 260 31.99 -10.05 -1.19
N LYS A 261 33.09 -9.72 -1.87
CA LYS A 261 33.46 -8.32 -2.12
C LYS A 261 32.39 -7.62 -2.96
N ALA A 262 31.84 -8.29 -3.96
CA ALA A 262 30.74 -7.76 -4.76
C ALA A 262 29.48 -7.52 -3.93
N GLU A 263 29.15 -8.40 -2.97
CA GLU A 263 28.04 -8.19 -2.05
C GLU A 263 28.26 -6.98 -1.13
N ASP A 264 29.46 -6.81 -0.57
CA ASP A 264 29.76 -5.66 0.29
C ASP A 264 29.79 -4.35 -0.48
N GLU A 265 30.32 -4.33 -1.71
CA GLU A 265 30.23 -3.17 -2.60
C GLU A 265 28.77 -2.83 -2.94
N LYS A 266 27.91 -3.84 -3.13
CA LYS A 266 26.47 -3.63 -3.34
C LYS A 266 25.82 -3.00 -2.11
N ARG A 267 26.05 -3.52 -0.91
CA ARG A 267 25.54 -2.97 0.35
C ARG A 267 26.05 -1.55 0.61
N ALA A 268 27.31 -1.25 0.29
CA ALA A 268 27.87 0.09 0.41
C ALA A 268 27.21 1.09 -0.55
N LYS A 269 26.95 0.68 -1.79
CA LYS A 269 26.18 1.49 -2.76
C LYS A 269 24.74 1.73 -2.29
N GLU A 270 24.11 0.76 -1.63
CA GLU A 270 22.78 0.94 -1.04
C GLU A 270 22.77 1.97 0.10
N LEU A 271 23.79 1.98 0.97
CA LEU A 271 23.98 3.01 1.99
C LEU A 271 24.17 4.41 1.37
N GLU A 272 25.00 4.51 0.33
CA GLU A 272 25.23 5.78 -0.37
C GLU A 272 23.94 6.27 -1.06
N SER A 273 23.21 5.37 -1.71
CA SER A 273 21.92 5.64 -2.32
C SER A 273 20.94 6.22 -1.30
N MET A 274 20.84 5.62 -0.11
CA MET A 274 19.96 6.11 0.95
C MET A 274 20.31 7.53 1.40
N ARG A 275 21.60 7.89 1.43
CA ARG A 275 22.07 9.26 1.75
C ARG A 275 21.75 10.28 0.67
N LYS A 276 21.66 9.88 -0.60
CA LYS A 276 21.21 10.76 -1.70
C LYS A 276 19.73 11.18 -1.54
N GLY A 277 18.99 10.55 -0.63
CA GLY A 277 17.61 10.92 -0.30
C GLY A 277 16.59 10.36 -1.29
N PHE A 278 15.44 11.03 -1.39
CA PHE A 278 14.25 10.59 -2.13
C PHE A 278 13.63 11.71 -2.98
N GLY A 279 14.42 12.72 -3.35
CA GLY A 279 13.95 13.88 -4.11
C GLY A 279 13.38 13.50 -5.48
N GLU A 280 13.94 12.49 -6.14
CA GLU A 280 13.43 11.96 -7.41
C GLU A 280 12.01 11.38 -7.25
N GLU A 281 11.79 10.59 -6.19
CA GLU A 281 10.48 10.04 -5.86
C GLU A 281 9.48 11.14 -5.49
N GLN A 282 9.88 12.17 -4.74
CA GLN A 282 9.02 13.32 -4.46
C GLN A 282 8.60 14.05 -5.75
N ALA A 283 9.55 14.35 -6.63
CA ALA A 283 9.27 15.06 -7.88
C ALA A 283 8.33 14.26 -8.77
N ARG A 284 8.51 12.93 -8.82
CA ARG A 284 7.64 12.02 -9.55
C ARG A 284 6.22 12.01 -9.00
N TRP A 285 6.04 11.77 -7.70
CA TRP A 285 4.71 11.79 -7.08
C TRP A 285 4.04 13.15 -7.19
N LYS A 286 4.82 14.24 -7.15
CA LYS A 286 4.28 15.59 -7.33
C LYS A 286 3.62 15.74 -8.69
N LYS A 287 4.31 15.31 -9.74
CA LYS A 287 3.78 15.31 -11.11
C LYS A 287 2.53 14.43 -11.22
N GLU A 288 2.55 13.21 -10.67
CA GLU A 288 1.40 12.30 -10.72
C GLU A 288 0.16 12.87 -9.99
N ILE A 289 0.34 13.53 -8.83
CA ILE A 289 -0.76 14.19 -8.12
C ILE A 289 -1.30 15.39 -8.90
N GLU A 290 -0.43 16.21 -9.50
CA GLU A 290 -0.83 17.36 -10.32
C GLU A 290 -1.65 16.90 -11.55
N GLU A 291 -1.20 15.85 -12.24
CA GLU A 291 -1.92 15.25 -13.37
C GLU A 291 -3.26 14.65 -12.96
N ALA A 292 -3.30 13.91 -11.84
CA ALA A 292 -4.54 13.34 -11.29
C ALA A 292 -5.53 14.44 -10.88
N ARG A 293 -5.04 15.56 -10.33
CA ARG A 293 -5.87 16.72 -9.98
C ARG A 293 -6.47 17.36 -11.23
N ALA A 294 -5.65 17.62 -12.25
CA ALA A 294 -6.12 18.19 -13.52
C ALA A 294 -7.17 17.28 -14.19
N SER A 295 -6.94 15.97 -14.18
CA SER A 295 -7.89 14.98 -14.71
C SER A 295 -9.21 14.98 -13.93
N ARG A 296 -9.18 15.07 -12.60
CA ARG A 296 -10.39 15.17 -11.76
C ARG A 296 -11.17 16.45 -12.03
N GLU A 297 -10.50 17.59 -12.09
CA GLU A 297 -11.14 18.88 -12.38
C GLU A 297 -11.79 18.87 -13.78
N ALA A 298 -11.15 18.26 -14.78
CA ALA A 298 -11.73 18.08 -16.11
C ALA A 298 -12.95 17.14 -16.10
N ALA A 299 -12.88 16.02 -15.38
CA ALA A 299 -13.98 15.07 -15.25
C ALA A 299 -15.19 15.68 -14.49
N GLU A 300 -14.94 16.51 -13.48
CA GLU A 300 -16.00 17.22 -12.75
C GLU A 300 -16.71 18.24 -13.64
N LYS A 301 -15.95 19.04 -14.41
CA LYS A 301 -16.52 19.95 -15.42
C LYS A 301 -17.39 19.19 -16.44
N MET A 302 -16.86 18.10 -16.99
CA MET A 302 -17.60 17.26 -17.94
C MET A 302 -18.88 16.69 -17.33
N ARG A 303 -18.86 16.27 -16.05
CA ARG A 303 -20.07 15.79 -15.35
C ARG A 303 -21.11 16.90 -15.20
N GLN A 304 -20.70 18.11 -14.81
CA GLN A 304 -21.58 19.26 -14.68
C GLN A 304 -22.23 19.61 -16.03
N GLU A 305 -21.45 19.60 -17.12
CA GLU A 305 -21.96 19.83 -18.48
C GLU A 305 -22.99 18.76 -18.90
N ILE A 306 -22.72 17.48 -18.62
CA ILE A 306 -23.67 16.39 -18.90
C ILE A 306 -24.95 16.55 -18.08
N GLU A 307 -24.85 16.92 -16.81
CA GLU A 307 -26.00 17.12 -15.93
C GLU A 307 -26.85 18.32 -16.37
N GLU A 308 -26.21 19.43 -16.76
CA GLU A 308 -26.89 20.60 -17.32
C GLU A 308 -27.56 20.29 -18.66
N ALA A 309 -26.89 19.54 -19.55
CA ALA A 309 -27.46 19.09 -20.80
C ALA A 309 -28.67 18.17 -20.58
N ARG A 310 -28.60 17.25 -19.61
CA ARG A 310 -29.73 16.39 -19.22
C ARG A 310 -30.90 17.21 -18.69
N ARG A 311 -30.64 18.22 -17.85
CA ARG A 311 -31.69 19.09 -17.32
C ARG A 311 -32.40 19.87 -18.44
N LYS A 312 -31.63 20.47 -19.36
CA LYS A 312 -32.19 21.19 -20.52
C LYS A 312 -33.02 20.27 -21.42
N GLN A 313 -32.57 19.02 -21.61
CA GLN A 313 -33.32 18.02 -22.37
C GLN A 313 -34.65 17.68 -21.68
N GLN A 314 -34.65 17.46 -20.36
CA GLN A 314 -35.86 17.18 -19.59
C GLN A 314 -36.88 18.35 -19.66
N GLU A 315 -36.41 19.59 -19.50
CA GLU A 315 -37.26 20.79 -19.62
C GLU A 315 -37.88 20.91 -21.02
N ALA A 316 -37.10 20.64 -22.08
CA ALA A 316 -37.58 20.67 -23.46
C ALA A 316 -38.62 19.55 -23.73
N ASP A 317 -38.37 18.34 -23.23
CA ASP A 317 -39.28 17.20 -23.37
C ASP A 317 -40.61 17.44 -22.63
N GLU A 318 -40.56 18.03 -21.43
CA GLU A 318 -41.75 18.44 -20.68
C GLU A 318 -42.55 19.53 -21.41
N HIS A 319 -41.86 20.54 -21.96
CA HIS A 319 -42.50 21.61 -22.73
C HIS A 319 -43.20 21.06 -23.98
N ASN A 320 -42.52 20.19 -24.74
CA ASN A 320 -43.11 19.53 -25.91
C ASN A 320 -44.32 18.66 -25.54
N ARG A 321 -44.23 17.91 -24.43
CA ARG A 321 -45.35 17.10 -23.94
C ARG A 321 -46.55 17.96 -23.58
N HIS A 322 -46.33 19.11 -22.94
CA HIS A 322 -47.41 20.03 -22.60
C HIS A 322 -48.08 20.62 -23.85
N GLN A 323 -47.30 21.03 -24.86
CA GLN A 323 -47.84 21.52 -26.13
C GLN A 323 -48.67 20.46 -26.86
N LEU A 324 -48.18 19.21 -26.91
CA LEU A 324 -48.91 18.11 -27.54
C LEU A 324 -50.24 17.83 -26.83
N GLN A 325 -50.26 17.84 -25.49
CA GLN A 325 -51.50 17.68 -24.72
C GLN A 325 -52.52 18.79 -25.00
N GLN A 326 -52.08 20.05 -25.07
CA GLN A 326 -52.97 21.15 -25.42
C GLN A 326 -53.58 20.96 -26.82
N ARG A 327 -52.76 20.54 -27.78
CA ARG A 327 -53.19 20.33 -29.17
C ARG A 327 -54.15 19.16 -29.31
N ILE A 328 -53.93 18.07 -28.56
CA ILE A 328 -54.88 16.94 -28.47
C ILE A 328 -56.21 17.42 -27.90
N SER A 329 -56.20 18.14 -26.77
CA SER A 329 -57.43 18.65 -26.14
C SER A 329 -58.22 19.58 -27.06
N GLN A 330 -57.52 20.39 -27.85
CA GLN A 330 -58.14 21.30 -28.80
C GLN A 330 -58.80 20.55 -29.97
N LEU A 331 -58.12 19.53 -30.51
CA LEU A 331 -58.69 18.65 -31.54
C LEU A 331 -59.90 17.85 -31.02
N GLU A 332 -59.88 17.42 -29.77
CA GLU A 332 -61.03 16.75 -29.12
C GLU A 332 -62.24 17.69 -28.99
N GLN A 333 -62.03 18.95 -28.60
CA GLN A 333 -63.09 19.97 -28.57
C GLN A 333 -63.66 20.27 -29.95
N ASP A 334 -62.81 20.41 -30.98
CA ASP A 334 -63.24 20.66 -32.35
C ASP A 334 -64.05 19.47 -32.92
N LEU A 335 -63.69 18.23 -32.55
CA LEU A 335 -64.43 17.04 -32.93
C LEU A 335 -65.81 17.00 -32.25
N ALA A 336 -65.90 17.40 -30.98
CA ALA A 336 -67.15 17.46 -30.22
C ALA A 336 -68.09 18.58 -30.70
N ASN A 337 -67.54 19.69 -31.20
CA ASN A 337 -68.30 20.84 -31.70
C ASN A 337 -68.69 20.74 -33.19
N LYS A 338 -68.34 19.66 -33.90
CA LYS A 338 -68.78 19.47 -35.29
C LYS A 338 -70.30 19.25 -35.33
N PRO A 339 -71.07 20.11 -36.03
CA PRO A 339 -72.51 19.91 -36.14
C PRO A 339 -72.82 18.61 -36.88
N SER A 340 -73.76 17.84 -36.35
CA SER A 340 -74.31 16.65 -36.98
C SER A 340 -74.96 17.05 -38.31
N CYS A 341 -74.25 16.82 -39.41
CA CYS A 341 -74.81 16.92 -40.75
C CYS A 341 -75.74 15.72 -40.95
N ILE A 342 -77.02 15.91 -40.63
CA ILE A 342 -78.09 15.01 -41.04
C ILE A 342 -78.25 15.22 -42.54
N ILE A 343 -77.71 14.30 -43.34
CA ILE A 343 -78.04 14.20 -44.76
C ILE A 343 -79.38 13.46 -44.85
N ALA A 344 -80.32 14.09 -45.55
CA ALA A 344 -81.74 13.77 -45.68
C ALA A 344 -82.06 12.37 -46.21
#